data_AF-A0A9D9XGK0-F1
#
_entry.id   AF-A0A9D9XGK0-F1
#
_cell.length_a   1.000
_cell.length_b   1.000
_cell.length_c   1.000
_cell.angle_alpha   90.00
_cell.angle_beta   90.00
_cell.angle_gamma   90.00
#
_symmetry.space_group_name_H-M   'P 1'
#
loop_
_entity.id
_entity.type
_entity.pdbx_description
1 polymer ?
#
loop_
_entity_poly.entity_id
_entity_poly.type
_entity_poly.pdbx_seq_one_letter_code
_entity_poly.pdbx_strand_id
1 'polypeptide(L)'
;MNEVGQMVENEWLTLPQRFQNIQLHACIVMPNHFHAILEIVGANPIIETIPVGATLVVDPNKNDSPTVDPNNIEKGQPQGIAPTRNP
;
A
#
# COMPACT_ATOMS: atom_id res chain seq x y z
N MET A 1 6.35 -7.19 29.25
CA MET A 1 6.51 -6.02 28.35
C MET A 1 7.45 -5.04 29.03
N ASN A 2 8.48 -4.55 28.34
CA ASN A 2 9.45 -3.58 28.91
C ASN A 2 8.93 -2.14 28.76
N GLU A 3 9.60 -1.18 29.40
CA GLU A 3 9.19 0.24 29.40
C GLU A 3 9.10 0.83 27.97
N VAL A 4 10.03 0.44 27.08
CA VAL A 4 10.01 0.86 25.67
C VAL A 4 8.79 0.31 24.95
N GLY A 5 8.43 -0.95 25.19
CA GLY A 5 7.21 -1.53 24.61
C GLY A 5 5.96 -0.79 25.07
N GLN A 6 5.88 -0.43 26.36
CA GLN A 6 4.77 0.37 26.90
C GLN A 6 4.71 1.75 26.25
N MET A 7 5.86 2.39 26.00
CA MET A 7 5.91 3.66 25.28
C MET A 7 5.33 3.55 23.87
N VAL A 8 5.69 2.49 23.12
CA VAL A 8 5.15 2.25 21.76
C VAL A 8 3.64 2.03 21.80
N GLU A 9 3.15 1.23 22.73
CA GLU A 9 1.71 0.99 22.89
C GLU A 9 0.94 2.26 23.24
N ASN A 10 1.49 3.08 24.15
CA ASN A 10 0.89 4.37 24.51
C ASN A 10 0.84 5.32 23.31
N GLU A 11 1.94 5.44 22.55
CA GLU A 11 1.95 6.27 21.35
C GLU A 11 0.96 5.74 20.30
N TRP A 12 0.88 4.42 20.09
CA TRP A 12 -0.12 3.81 19.19
C TRP A 12 -1.54 4.21 19.57
N LEU A 13 -1.92 4.08 20.85
CA LEU A 13 -3.26 4.41 21.35
C LEU A 13 -3.59 5.91 21.30
N THR A 14 -2.58 6.78 21.28
CA THR A 14 -2.79 8.24 21.16
C THR A 14 -2.91 8.72 19.71
N LEU A 15 -2.61 7.89 18.72
CA LEU A 15 -2.68 8.29 17.30
C LEU A 15 -4.05 8.85 16.88
N PRO A 16 -5.21 8.32 17.29
CA PRO A 16 -6.52 8.87 16.92
C PRO A 16 -6.78 10.28 17.46
N GLN A 17 -6.06 10.68 18.53
CA GLN A 17 -6.15 12.03 19.08
C GLN A 17 -5.37 13.03 18.21
N ARG A 18 -4.30 12.57 17.54
CA ARG A 18 -3.47 13.37 16.63
C ARG A 18 -4.02 13.38 15.20
N PHE A 19 -4.59 12.27 14.77
CA PHE A 19 -5.13 12.06 13.43
C PHE A 19 -6.58 11.61 13.55
N GLN A 20 -7.52 12.53 13.33
CA GLN A 20 -8.94 12.24 13.47
C GLN A 20 -9.50 11.37 12.32
N ASN A 21 -8.72 11.18 11.26
CA ASN A 21 -9.07 10.45 10.05
C ASN A 21 -8.50 9.02 10.03
N ILE A 22 -8.18 8.43 11.18
CA ILE A 22 -7.70 7.06 11.27
C ILE A 22 -8.47 6.24 12.30
N GLN A 23 -8.55 4.94 12.05
CA GLN A 23 -9.08 3.94 12.98
C GLN A 23 -8.02 2.86 13.20
N LEU A 24 -7.70 2.60 14.47
CA LEU A 24 -6.73 1.56 14.84
C LEU A 24 -7.40 0.18 14.84
N HIS A 25 -6.67 -0.81 14.35
CA HIS A 25 -7.06 -2.22 14.43
C HIS A 25 -6.04 -2.99 15.28
N ALA A 26 -5.70 -4.22 14.89
CA ALA A 26 -4.76 -5.06 15.61
C ALA A 26 -3.34 -4.49 15.56
N CYS A 27 -2.62 -4.63 16.69
CA CYS A 27 -1.19 -4.33 16.78
C CYS A 27 -0.49 -5.37 17.67
N ILE A 28 0.81 -5.57 17.44
CA ILE A 28 1.69 -6.38 18.29
C ILE A 28 3.05 -5.70 18.43
N VAL A 29 3.51 -5.57 19.69
CA VAL A 29 4.82 -5.01 20.04
C VAL A 29 5.76 -6.16 20.40
N MET A 30 6.82 -6.34 19.62
CA MET A 30 7.90 -7.28 19.88
C MET A 30 9.19 -6.49 20.17
N PRO A 31 10.21 -7.10 20.80
CA PRO A 31 11.43 -6.39 21.20
C PRO A 31 12.17 -5.65 20.07
N ASN A 32 12.01 -6.10 18.82
CA ASN A 32 12.70 -5.57 17.63
C ASN A 32 11.76 -5.10 16.52
N HIS A 33 10.45 -5.31 16.64
CA HIS A 33 9.50 -5.06 15.57
C HIS A 33 8.13 -4.68 16.11
N PHE A 34 7.47 -3.80 15.39
CA PHE A 34 6.09 -3.40 15.65
C PHE A 34 5.29 -3.66 14.39
N HIS A 35 4.24 -4.47 14.51
CA HIS A 35 3.34 -4.79 13.41
C HIS A 35 1.95 -4.29 13.77
N ALA A 36 1.33 -3.50 12.89
CA ALA A 36 0.01 -2.95 13.17
C ALA A 36 -0.80 -2.73 11.89
N ILE A 37 -2.12 -2.73 12.07
CA ILE A 37 -3.10 -2.44 11.03
C ILE A 37 -3.89 -1.20 11.46
N LEU A 38 -4.05 -0.26 10.55
CA LEU A 38 -4.95 0.88 10.70
C LEU A 38 -5.70 1.13 9.40
N GLU A 39 -6.83 1.80 9.51
CA GLU A 39 -7.63 2.27 8.40
C GLU A 39 -7.60 3.79 8.37
N ILE A 40 -7.50 4.36 7.16
CA ILE A 40 -7.68 5.79 6.95
C ILE A 40 -9.16 5.98 6.62
N VAL A 41 -9.91 6.53 7.57
CA VAL A 41 -11.32 6.85 7.38
C VAL A 41 -11.44 8.21 6.71
N GLY A 42 -12.36 8.35 5.75
CA GLY A 42 -12.50 9.56 4.95
C GLY A 42 -12.64 10.83 5.81
N ALA A 43 -11.95 11.90 5.42
CA ALA A 43 -12.26 13.23 5.94
C ALA A 43 -13.70 13.55 5.55
N ASN A 44 -14.47 14.15 6.47
CA ASN A 44 -15.78 14.69 6.15
C ASN A 44 -15.68 15.47 4.82
N PRO A 45 -16.54 15.20 3.82
CA PRO A 45 -16.36 15.64 2.44
C PRO A 45 -16.50 17.16 2.21
N ILE A 46 -16.36 17.98 3.25
CA ILE A 46 -16.42 19.44 3.16
C ILE A 46 -15.16 20.07 2.56
N ILE A 47 -14.07 19.32 2.42
CA ILE A 47 -12.87 19.77 1.71
C ILE A 47 -12.47 18.69 0.71
N GLU A 48 -12.37 19.06 -0.57
CA GLU A 48 -11.92 18.23 -1.69
C GLU A 48 -10.64 17.48 -1.30
N THR A 49 -10.80 16.26 -0.80
CA THR A 49 -9.68 15.47 -0.31
C THR A 49 -9.08 14.78 -1.52
N ILE A 50 -7.89 15.21 -1.93
CA ILE A 50 -7.09 14.51 -2.93
C ILE A 50 -6.77 13.13 -2.35
N PRO A 51 -7.20 12.03 -3.00
CA PRO A 51 -6.88 10.70 -2.50
C PRO A 51 -5.37 10.51 -2.49
N VAL A 52 -4.78 10.32 -1.31
CA VAL A 52 -3.40 9.82 -1.16
C VAL A 52 -3.39 8.31 -1.38
N GLY A 53 -3.84 7.89 -2.55
CA GLY A 53 -3.53 6.56 -3.06
C GLY A 53 -2.07 6.53 -3.46
N ALA A 54 -1.37 5.43 -3.19
CA ALA A 54 -0.12 5.15 -3.88
C ALA A 54 -0.43 5.17 -5.38
N THR A 55 -0.04 6.24 -6.07
CA THR A 55 -0.09 6.27 -7.53
C THR A 55 0.70 5.05 -8.01
N LEU A 56 0.02 4.13 -8.68
CA LEU A 56 0.69 3.11 -9.49
C LEU A 56 1.31 3.87 -10.66
N VAL A 57 2.58 4.24 -10.53
CA VAL A 57 3.35 4.70 -11.69
C VAL A 57 3.47 3.49 -12.61
N VAL A 58 2.65 3.47 -13.68
CA VAL A 58 2.98 2.71 -14.87
C VAL A 58 4.08 3.47 -15.58
N ASP A 59 5.22 2.83 -15.83
CA ASP A 59 6.25 3.36 -16.71
C ASP A 59 5.67 3.38 -18.14
N PRO A 60 5.37 4.54 -18.73
CA PRO A 60 5.04 4.60 -20.13
C PRO A 60 6.38 4.53 -20.86
N ASN A 61 6.77 3.34 -21.29
CA ASN A 61 7.87 3.15 -22.25
C ASN A 61 7.62 4.06 -23.46
N LYS A 62 8.17 5.28 -23.41
CA LYS A 62 8.34 6.13 -24.56
C LYS A 62 9.58 5.60 -25.27
N ASN A 63 9.42 5.33 -26.57
CA ASN A 63 10.44 4.93 -27.53
C ASN A 63 10.53 3.42 -27.79
N ASP A 64 9.48 2.86 -28.37
CA ASP A 64 9.68 1.99 -29.54
C ASP A 64 8.61 2.38 -30.57
N SER A 65 9.01 3.20 -31.53
CA SER A 65 8.26 3.30 -32.79
C SER A 65 8.26 1.90 -33.41
N PRO A 66 7.10 1.27 -33.66
CA PRO A 66 7.11 0.08 -34.45
C PRO A 66 7.38 0.52 -35.89
N THR A 67 8.62 0.36 -36.36
CA THR A 67 8.79 0.02 -37.77
C THR A 67 8.15 -1.35 -37.92
N VAL A 68 6.84 -1.34 -38.21
CA VAL A 68 6.05 -2.55 -38.44
C VAL A 68 6.62 -3.19 -39.71
N ASP A 69 7.47 -4.19 -39.57
CA ASP A 69 7.66 -5.18 -40.62
C ASP A 69 6.37 -6.02 -40.63
N PRO A 70 5.57 -6.01 -41.71
CA PRO A 70 4.24 -6.63 -41.73
C PRO A 70 4.28 -8.18 -41.60
N ASN A 71 5.45 -8.80 -41.48
CA ASN A 71 5.60 -10.25 -41.48
C ASN A 71 5.79 -10.91 -40.11
N ASN A 72 5.80 -10.18 -38.98
CA ASN A 72 5.97 -10.81 -37.66
C ASN A 72 4.85 -10.43 -36.67
N ILE A 73 3.82 -11.28 -36.60
CA ILE A 73 2.75 -11.17 -35.60
C ILE A 73 3.20 -11.90 -34.34
N GLU A 74 4.01 -11.24 -33.50
CA GLU A 74 4.19 -11.68 -32.12
C GLU A 74 3.04 -11.15 -31.26
N LYS A 75 2.07 -12.04 -31.05
CA LYS A 75 0.96 -11.84 -30.10
C LYS A 75 1.52 -11.81 -28.67
N GLY A 76 1.78 -10.60 -28.15
CA GLY A 76 2.20 -10.40 -26.76
C GLY A 76 1.23 -11.08 -25.78
N GLN A 77 1.74 -11.98 -24.95
CA GLN A 77 0.92 -12.73 -23.98
C GLN A 77 0.60 -11.87 -22.75
N PRO A 78 -0.64 -11.89 -22.24
CA PRO A 78 -0.94 -11.35 -20.91
C PRO A 78 -0.24 -12.19 -19.85
N GLN A 79 0.49 -11.55 -18.92
CA GLN A 79 1.12 -12.24 -17.79
C GLN A 79 0.03 -12.81 -16.86
N GLY A 80 -0.05 -14.14 -16.80
CA GLY A 80 -1.05 -14.90 -16.06
C GLY A 80 -0.85 -14.90 -14.53
N ILE A 81 -1.80 -15.53 -13.84
CA ILE A 81 -1.84 -15.68 -12.37
C ILE A 81 -0.56 -16.34 -11.82
N ALA A 82 -0.11 -15.87 -10.64
CA ALA A 82 1.07 -16.39 -9.96
C ALA A 82 0.94 -17.90 -9.68
N PRO A 83 1.97 -18.73 -9.96
CA PRO A 83 1.91 -20.14 -9.64
C PRO A 83 1.86 -20.33 -8.13
N THR A 84 0.74 -20.84 -7.60
CA THR A 84 0.72 -21.36 -6.24
C THR A 84 1.34 -22.75 -6.28
N ARG A 85 2.52 -22.88 -5.65
CA ARG A 85 3.16 -24.18 -5.48
C ARG A 85 2.59 -24.84 -4.23
N ASN A 86 1.94 -25.99 -4.40
CA ASN A 86 1.60 -26.92 -3.32
C ASN A 86 1.27 -28.30 -3.91
N PRO A 87 1.57 -29.40 -3.20
CA PRO A 87 2.85 -29.84 -2.64
C PRO A 87 3.70 -30.66 -3.64
#